data_AF-A0A523DH24-F1
#
_entry.id   AF-A0A523DH24-F1
#
_cell.length_a   1.000
_cell.length_b   1.000
_cell.length_c   1.000
_cell.angle_alpha   90.00
_cell.angle_beta   90.00
_cell.angle_gamma   90.00
#
_symmetry.space_group_name_H-M   'P 1'
#
loop_
_entity.id
_entity.type
_entity.pdbx_description
1 polymer ?
#
loop_
_entity_poly.entity_id
_entity_poly.type
_entity_poly.pdbx_seq_one_letter_code
_entity_poly.pdbx_strand_id
1 'polypeptide(L)'
;MVRVLGIVLVAGSILLPAASAFAREQQRGARCREVRTLDAMEYWFWYAFSGLTDVIDIGQERLGRLAIDRRVCFRIALVTLENPQQKNAGVRQAVSELIMWIADDELDKDTTKRTMNQLRQITGEEFDTFDDWAGWWEPRSDFVLWSDEEDRLIVITSAMEAGEAIHDEAMVLTAEEYWFYSGRGWVLKSEAVGAYVLGTLRIPPHDFNFRIEVSELDGRGAKERGLRRALGNMIVDGLLSPELGDNSLGTIIEQIGTLTEESYADRDSWVAWWNTYGDRLVLSASGDRLV
;
A
#
# COMPACT_ATOMS: atom_id res chain seq x y z
N MET A 1 3.65 49.00 -54.78
CA MET A 1 2.29 48.43 -54.81
C MET A 1 2.38 46.96 -54.40
N VAL A 2 1.73 46.67 -53.26
CA VAL A 2 1.32 45.36 -52.70
C VAL A 2 2.32 44.18 -52.71
N ARG A 3 2.96 43.97 -51.56
CA ARG A 3 3.53 42.69 -51.12
C ARG A 3 2.40 41.77 -50.67
N VAL A 4 2.34 40.54 -51.18
CA VAL A 4 1.52 39.46 -50.63
C VAL A 4 2.31 38.82 -49.49
N LEU A 5 1.91 39.06 -48.25
CA LEU A 5 2.36 38.26 -47.10
C LEU A 5 1.47 37.02 -47.01
N GLY A 6 2.05 35.85 -47.27
CA GLY A 6 1.43 34.57 -46.95
C GLY A 6 1.39 34.38 -45.44
N ILE A 7 0.20 34.24 -44.88
CA ILE A 7 -0.03 33.87 -43.49
C ILE A 7 0.31 32.38 -43.37
N VAL A 8 1.43 32.07 -42.73
CA VAL A 8 1.73 30.73 -42.23
C VAL A 8 0.86 30.52 -41.01
N LEU A 9 -0.25 29.79 -41.19
CA LEU A 9 -1.04 29.24 -40.09
C LEU A 9 -0.18 28.19 -39.38
N VAL A 10 0.42 28.59 -38.26
CA VAL A 10 0.96 27.66 -37.27
C VAL A 10 -0.24 26.89 -36.72
N ALA A 11 -0.44 25.67 -37.21
CA ALA A 11 -1.32 24.70 -36.58
C ALA A 11 -0.70 24.36 -35.22
N GLY A 12 -1.08 25.14 -34.20
CA GLY A 12 -0.86 24.79 -32.81
C GLY A 12 -1.51 23.44 -32.58
N SER A 13 -0.69 22.40 -32.52
CA SER A 13 -1.11 21.11 -32.00
C SER A 13 -1.42 21.35 -30.54
N ILE A 14 -2.70 21.61 -30.25
CA ILE A 14 -3.23 21.53 -28.90
C ILE A 14 -3.07 20.06 -28.53
N LEU A 15 -1.96 19.75 -27.85
CA LEU A 15 -1.84 18.55 -27.04
C LEU A 15 -2.96 18.67 -26.01
N LEU A 16 -4.11 18.07 -26.35
CA LEU A 16 -5.12 17.73 -25.37
C LEU A 16 -4.36 16.97 -24.29
N PRO A 17 -4.33 17.44 -23.03
CA PRO A 17 -3.83 16.61 -21.96
C PRO A 17 -4.68 15.34 -22.04
N ALA A 18 -4.01 14.18 -22.13
CA ALA A 18 -4.65 12.93 -21.83
C ALA A 18 -5.11 13.06 -20.38
N ALA A 19 -6.30 13.62 -20.18
CA ALA A 19 -7.05 13.48 -18.96
C ALA A 19 -6.98 11.98 -18.68
N SER A 20 -6.26 11.63 -17.62
CA SER A 20 -6.08 10.26 -17.16
C SER A 20 -7.45 9.58 -17.23
N ALA A 21 -7.50 8.32 -17.69
CA ALA A 21 -8.75 7.57 -17.81
C ALA A 21 -9.65 7.73 -16.56
N PHE A 22 -9.00 7.90 -15.40
CA PHE A 22 -9.51 8.36 -14.11
C PHE A 22 -10.50 9.55 -14.15
N ALA A 23 -10.14 10.68 -14.76
CA ALA A 23 -11.00 11.87 -14.82
C ALA A 23 -12.22 11.69 -15.74
N ARG A 24 -12.12 10.79 -16.73
CA ARG A 24 -13.24 10.46 -17.64
C ARG A 24 -14.23 9.46 -17.02
N GLU A 25 -13.78 8.64 -16.07
CA GLU A 25 -14.62 7.59 -15.47
C GLU A 25 -15.26 8.02 -14.14
N GLN A 26 -14.66 8.97 -13.41
CA GLN A 26 -15.29 9.66 -12.28
C GLN A 26 -16.61 10.38 -12.69
N GLN A 27 -16.81 10.60 -13.99
CA GLN A 27 -18.00 11.19 -14.59
C GLN A 27 -19.19 10.22 -14.76
N ARG A 28 -19.03 8.89 -14.55
CA ARG A 28 -20.04 7.88 -14.95
C ARG A 28 -20.80 7.14 -13.84
N GLY A 29 -20.57 7.37 -12.54
CA GLY A 29 -21.39 6.69 -11.52
C GLY A 29 -21.19 7.15 -10.08
N ALA A 30 -22.12 7.99 -9.61
CA ALA A 30 -22.31 8.52 -8.25
C ALA A 30 -21.17 9.37 -7.65
N ARG A 31 -21.51 10.62 -7.29
CA ARG A 31 -20.62 11.65 -6.70
C ARG A 31 -20.03 11.14 -5.39
N CYS A 32 -18.80 10.64 -5.42
CA CYS A 32 -17.97 10.54 -4.22
C CYS A 32 -17.91 11.93 -3.58
N ARG A 33 -18.24 12.03 -2.28
CA ARG A 33 -17.97 13.25 -1.50
C ARG A 33 -16.46 13.44 -1.33
N GLU A 34 -15.75 12.32 -1.20
CA GLU A 34 -14.32 12.26 -0.90
C GLU A 34 -13.70 11.06 -1.62
N VAL A 35 -12.45 11.19 -2.04
CA VAL A 35 -11.62 10.09 -2.56
C VAL A 35 -10.38 9.99 -1.67
N ARG A 36 -10.23 8.85 -0.99
CA ARG A 36 -9.06 8.55 -0.14
C ARG A 36 -8.09 7.65 -0.88
N THR A 37 -6.80 7.90 -0.71
CA THR A 37 -5.77 6.93 -1.05
C THR A 37 -5.50 6.11 0.20
N LEU A 38 -5.78 4.81 0.16
CA LEU A 38 -5.55 3.91 1.30
C LEU A 38 -4.19 3.23 1.17
N ASP A 39 -3.55 2.97 2.30
CA ASP A 39 -2.50 1.95 2.37
C ASP A 39 -3.14 0.54 2.52
N ALA A 40 -2.31 -0.51 2.41
CA ALA A 40 -2.85 -1.88 2.41
C ALA A 40 -3.40 -2.29 3.77
N MET A 41 -2.83 -1.82 4.88
CA MET A 41 -3.37 -2.08 6.21
C MET A 41 -4.75 -1.44 6.37
N GLU A 42 -4.93 -0.17 6.00
CA GLU A 42 -6.22 0.52 6.01
C GLU A 42 -7.23 -0.18 5.09
N TYR A 43 -6.81 -0.60 3.89
CA TYR A 43 -7.68 -1.33 2.98
C TYR A 43 -8.20 -2.64 3.61
N TRP A 44 -7.30 -3.44 4.18
CA TRP A 44 -7.66 -4.71 4.80
C TRP A 44 -8.45 -4.53 6.11
N PHE A 45 -8.18 -3.44 6.84
CA PHE A 45 -9.03 -3.00 7.95
C PHE A 45 -10.45 -2.74 7.47
N TRP A 46 -10.67 -1.89 6.45
CA TRP A 46 -12.02 -1.57 5.98
C TRP A 46 -12.73 -2.76 5.34
N TYR A 47 -11.97 -3.62 4.64
CA TYR A 47 -12.44 -4.90 4.13
C TYR A 47 -13.05 -5.76 5.22
N ALA A 48 -12.35 -5.94 6.34
CA ALA A 48 -12.83 -6.72 7.47
C ALA A 48 -13.86 -5.97 8.32
N PHE A 49 -13.66 -4.69 8.59
CA PHE A 49 -14.47 -3.93 9.54
C PHE A 49 -15.91 -3.68 9.05
N SER A 50 -16.06 -3.13 7.84
CA SER A 50 -17.38 -2.77 7.31
C SER A 50 -17.71 -3.40 5.96
N GLY A 51 -16.70 -3.94 5.28
CA GLY A 51 -16.77 -4.35 3.88
C GLY A 51 -16.51 -3.20 2.90
N LEU A 52 -16.26 -3.60 1.65
CA LEU A 52 -16.02 -2.71 0.51
C LEU A 52 -17.10 -2.95 -0.55
N THR A 53 -17.43 -1.92 -1.32
CA THR A 53 -18.44 -1.97 -2.38
C THR A 53 -17.91 -1.35 -3.67
N ASP A 54 -18.50 -1.70 -4.81
CA ASP A 54 -18.13 -1.19 -6.14
C ASP A 54 -16.63 -1.32 -6.45
N VAL A 55 -16.01 -2.42 -6.02
CA VAL A 55 -14.58 -2.67 -6.17
C VAL A 55 -14.24 -3.01 -7.62
N ILE A 56 -13.32 -2.26 -8.22
CA ILE A 56 -12.86 -2.45 -9.60
C ILE A 56 -11.35 -2.20 -9.71
N ASP A 57 -10.68 -3.02 -10.50
CA ASP A 57 -9.26 -2.88 -10.80
C ASP A 57 -9.08 -2.14 -12.12
N ILE A 58 -8.33 -1.03 -12.10
CA ILE A 58 -8.03 -0.20 -13.28
C ILE A 58 -6.52 0.04 -13.31
N GLY A 59 -5.85 -0.56 -14.29
CA GLY A 59 -4.39 -0.43 -14.44
C GLY A 59 -3.64 -1.11 -13.30
N GLN A 60 -2.95 -0.33 -12.46
CA GLN A 60 -2.21 -0.79 -11.28
C GLN A 60 -2.87 -0.37 -9.96
N GLU A 61 -4.10 0.14 -10.03
CA GLU A 61 -4.88 0.55 -8.86
C GLU A 61 -6.16 -0.26 -8.73
N ARG A 62 -6.59 -0.46 -7.49
CA ARG A 62 -7.95 -0.88 -7.12
C ARG A 62 -8.71 0.31 -6.60
N LEU A 63 -9.91 0.52 -7.11
CA LEU A 63 -10.84 1.55 -6.69
C LEU A 63 -12.07 0.91 -6.07
N GLY A 64 -12.77 1.65 -5.22
CA GLY A 64 -14.06 1.22 -4.68
C GLY A 64 -14.64 2.22 -3.71
N ARG A 65 -15.56 1.75 -2.86
CA ARG A 65 -16.25 2.54 -1.83
C ARG A 65 -16.26 1.81 -0.51
N LEU A 66 -16.17 2.56 0.59
CA LEU A 66 -16.38 2.01 1.92
C LEU A 66 -17.87 1.68 2.09
N ALA A 67 -18.20 0.49 2.60
CA ALA A 67 -19.60 0.09 2.77
C ALA A 67 -20.32 0.93 3.83
N ILE A 68 -19.60 1.37 4.87
CA ILE A 68 -20.12 2.18 5.98
C ILE A 68 -20.56 3.60 5.55
N ASP A 69 -19.84 4.22 4.60
CA ASP A 69 -20.24 5.48 3.95
C ASP A 69 -19.91 5.41 2.45
N ARG A 70 -20.91 5.04 1.64
CA ARG A 70 -20.77 4.91 0.17
C ARG A 70 -20.39 6.21 -0.55
N ARG A 71 -20.36 7.34 0.15
CA ARG A 71 -19.88 8.62 -0.38
C ARG A 71 -18.36 8.76 -0.27
N VAL A 72 -17.70 7.92 0.52
CA VAL A 72 -16.24 7.84 0.61
C VAL A 72 -15.76 6.78 -0.38
N CYS A 73 -15.08 7.24 -1.42
CA CYS A 73 -14.43 6.39 -2.39
C CYS A 73 -12.97 6.18 -1.99
N PHE A 74 -12.40 5.05 -2.38
CA PHE A 74 -11.00 4.76 -2.15
C PHE A 74 -10.28 4.40 -3.44
N ARG A 75 -8.97 4.58 -3.42
CA ARG A 75 -8.01 3.98 -4.35
C ARG A 75 -6.83 3.40 -3.57
N ILE A 76 -6.22 2.35 -4.10
CA ILE A 76 -5.03 1.72 -3.55
C ILE A 76 -4.23 1.07 -4.67
N ALA A 77 -2.90 1.11 -4.60
CA ALA A 77 -2.05 0.39 -5.54
C ALA A 77 -2.17 -1.12 -5.32
N LEU A 78 -2.44 -1.88 -6.39
CA LEU A 78 -2.57 -3.35 -6.30
C LEU A 78 -1.31 -4.01 -5.71
N VAL A 79 -0.16 -3.42 -5.99
CA VAL A 79 1.16 -3.92 -5.56
C VAL A 79 1.36 -3.92 -4.04
N THR A 80 0.56 -3.14 -3.29
CA THR A 80 0.63 -3.12 -1.82
C THR A 80 -0.31 -4.15 -1.19
N LEU A 81 -1.34 -4.60 -1.90
CA LEU A 81 -2.35 -5.52 -1.38
C LEU A 81 -1.82 -6.94 -1.15
N GLU A 82 -0.75 -7.32 -1.84
CA GLU A 82 -0.11 -8.63 -1.73
C GLU A 82 0.72 -8.80 -0.45
N ASN A 83 0.81 -7.78 0.42
CA ASN A 83 1.55 -7.88 1.67
C ASN A 83 0.72 -8.62 2.75
N PRO A 84 1.07 -9.87 3.11
CA PRO A 84 0.27 -10.68 4.03
C PRO A 84 0.27 -10.13 5.47
N GLN A 85 1.30 -9.38 5.88
CA GLN A 85 1.35 -8.79 7.22
C GLN A 85 0.45 -7.57 7.34
N GLN A 86 0.39 -6.70 6.34
CA GLN A 86 -0.57 -5.59 6.33
C GLN A 86 -2.00 -6.10 6.26
N LYS A 87 -2.22 -7.20 5.54
CA LYS A 87 -3.49 -7.92 5.59
C LYS A 87 -3.80 -8.40 7.00
N ASN A 88 -2.88 -9.14 7.62
CA ASN A 88 -3.09 -9.65 8.96
C ASN A 88 -3.31 -8.53 10.00
N ALA A 89 -2.47 -7.49 9.98
CA ALA A 89 -2.56 -6.35 10.88
C ALA A 89 -3.88 -5.59 10.71
N GLY A 90 -4.28 -5.30 9.47
CA GLY A 90 -5.54 -4.63 9.18
C GLY A 90 -6.75 -5.44 9.66
N VAL A 91 -6.76 -6.75 9.39
CA VAL A 91 -7.85 -7.63 9.83
C VAL A 91 -7.86 -7.81 11.36
N ARG A 92 -6.72 -8.00 12.01
CA ARG A 92 -6.61 -8.08 13.48
C ARG A 92 -7.11 -6.80 14.15
N GLN A 93 -6.72 -5.63 13.61
CA GLN A 93 -7.23 -4.35 14.10
C GLN A 93 -8.75 -4.26 13.92
N ALA A 94 -9.29 -4.68 12.77
CA ALA A 94 -10.72 -4.69 12.54
C ALA A 94 -11.47 -5.55 13.56
N VAL A 95 -10.97 -6.75 13.90
CA VAL A 95 -11.57 -7.59 14.94
C VAL A 95 -11.56 -6.90 16.29
N SER A 96 -10.43 -6.31 16.69
CA SER A 96 -10.34 -5.56 17.95
C SER A 96 -11.36 -4.41 18.01
N GLU A 97 -11.51 -3.64 16.93
CA GLU A 97 -12.47 -2.54 16.85
C GLU A 97 -13.93 -3.02 16.83
N LEU A 98 -14.23 -4.12 16.13
CA LEU A 98 -15.56 -4.71 16.10
C LEU A 98 -15.98 -5.23 17.48
N ILE A 99 -15.06 -5.83 18.24
CA ILE A 99 -15.29 -6.25 19.63
C ILE A 99 -15.55 -5.02 20.53
N MET A 100 -14.81 -3.93 20.34
CA MET A 100 -15.09 -2.69 21.08
C MET A 100 -16.43 -2.08 20.72
N TRP A 101 -16.84 -2.15 19.44
CA TRP A 101 -18.14 -1.63 19.00
C TRP A 101 -19.31 -2.36 19.65
N ILE A 102 -19.27 -3.70 19.76
CA ILE A 102 -20.37 -4.43 20.42
C ILE A 102 -20.49 -4.14 21.93
N ALA A 103 -19.48 -3.53 22.55
CA ALA A 103 -19.54 -3.08 23.94
C ALA A 103 -20.31 -1.75 24.12
N ASP A 104 -20.58 -1.03 23.03
CA ASP A 104 -21.28 0.25 23.06
C ASP A 104 -22.80 0.04 23.16
N ASP A 105 -23.34 0.31 24.35
CA ASP A 105 -24.77 0.21 24.68
C ASP A 105 -25.66 1.17 23.86
N GLU A 106 -25.07 2.15 23.16
CA GLU A 106 -25.81 3.08 22.29
C GLU A 106 -26.04 2.53 20.87
N LEU A 107 -25.42 1.42 20.50
CA LEU A 107 -25.63 0.81 19.19
C LEU A 107 -27.05 0.25 19.03
N ASP A 108 -27.65 0.51 17.86
CA ASP A 108 -28.91 -0.11 17.51
C ASP A 108 -28.76 -1.61 17.26
N LYS A 109 -29.83 -2.37 17.51
CA LYS A 109 -29.84 -3.84 17.43
C LYS A 109 -29.41 -4.38 16.06
N ASP A 110 -29.71 -3.68 14.97
CA ASP A 110 -29.36 -4.13 13.62
C ASP A 110 -27.86 -3.93 13.37
N THR A 111 -27.28 -2.84 13.88
CA THR A 111 -25.84 -2.60 13.86
C THR A 111 -25.10 -3.63 14.71
N THR A 112 -25.52 -3.88 15.96
CA THR A 112 -24.93 -4.94 16.80
C THR A 112 -24.96 -6.29 16.10
N LYS A 113 -26.10 -6.66 15.49
CA LYS A 113 -26.24 -7.93 14.76
C LYS A 113 -25.31 -8.01 13.55
N ARG A 114 -25.14 -6.92 12.80
CA ARG A 114 -24.19 -6.87 11.67
C ARG A 114 -22.75 -7.02 12.14
N THR A 115 -22.37 -6.31 13.20
CA THR A 115 -21.03 -6.40 13.81
C THR A 115 -20.73 -7.84 14.27
N MET A 116 -21.68 -8.48 14.96
CA MET A 116 -21.56 -9.89 15.38
C MET A 116 -21.41 -10.85 14.19
N ASN A 117 -22.20 -10.64 13.12
CA ASN A 117 -22.06 -11.45 11.90
C ASN A 117 -20.71 -11.24 11.21
N GLN A 118 -20.19 -10.01 11.21
CA GLN A 118 -18.89 -9.70 10.64
C GLN A 118 -17.75 -10.38 11.43
N LEU A 119 -17.81 -10.34 12.76
CA LEU A 119 -16.89 -11.08 13.63
C LEU A 119 -16.92 -12.59 13.31
N ARG A 120 -18.10 -13.19 13.21
CA ARG A 120 -18.28 -14.60 12.86
C ARG A 120 -17.65 -14.96 11.52
N GLN A 121 -17.79 -14.09 10.52
CA GLN A 121 -17.18 -14.30 9.21
C GLN A 121 -15.65 -14.25 9.28
N ILE A 122 -15.09 -13.28 10.00
CA ILE A 122 -13.65 -13.06 10.06
C ILE A 122 -12.93 -14.08 10.93
N THR A 123 -13.53 -14.55 12.01
CA THR A 123 -12.87 -15.46 12.97
C THR A 123 -13.32 -16.91 12.82
N GLY A 124 -14.49 -17.14 12.20
CA GLY A 124 -15.13 -18.46 12.19
C GLY A 124 -15.73 -18.88 13.53
N GLU A 125 -15.71 -18.01 14.53
CA GLU A 125 -16.21 -18.28 15.89
C GLU A 125 -17.60 -17.70 16.10
N GLU A 126 -18.42 -18.35 16.93
CA GLU A 126 -19.79 -17.93 17.21
C GLU A 126 -19.98 -17.60 18.70
N PHE A 127 -20.00 -16.31 19.01
CA PHE A 127 -20.35 -15.80 20.34
C PHE A 127 -21.54 -14.82 20.25
N ASP A 128 -22.25 -14.67 21.37
CA ASP A 128 -23.46 -13.85 21.47
C ASP A 128 -23.27 -12.60 22.35
N THR A 129 -22.17 -12.51 23.09
CA THR A 129 -21.90 -11.41 24.02
C THR A 129 -20.53 -10.79 23.80
N PHE A 130 -20.37 -9.52 24.22
CA PHE A 130 -19.07 -8.86 24.27
C PHE A 130 -18.07 -9.63 25.14
N ASP A 131 -18.47 -10.07 26.33
CA ASP A 131 -17.58 -10.75 27.28
C ASP A 131 -17.01 -12.05 26.69
N ASP A 132 -17.82 -12.81 25.95
CA ASP A 132 -17.37 -14.03 25.26
C ASP A 132 -16.36 -13.70 24.15
N TRP A 133 -16.61 -12.66 23.36
CA TRP A 133 -15.69 -12.20 22.32
C TRP A 133 -14.37 -11.69 22.89
N ALA A 134 -14.42 -10.86 23.94
CA ALA A 134 -13.23 -10.35 24.63
C ALA A 134 -12.44 -11.50 25.26
N GLY A 135 -13.11 -12.43 25.94
CA GLY A 135 -12.48 -13.61 26.55
C GLY A 135 -11.85 -14.57 25.54
N TRP A 136 -12.38 -14.63 24.31
CA TRP A 136 -11.73 -15.36 23.23
C TRP A 136 -10.51 -14.60 22.68
N TRP A 137 -10.65 -13.29 22.41
CA TRP A 137 -9.67 -12.46 21.72
C TRP A 137 -8.44 -12.14 22.57
N GLU A 138 -8.60 -11.64 23.79
CA GLU A 138 -7.50 -11.16 24.62
C GLU A 138 -6.33 -12.16 24.78
N PRO A 139 -6.55 -13.45 25.10
CA PRO A 139 -5.45 -14.41 25.22
C PRO A 139 -4.92 -14.95 23.89
N ARG A 140 -5.58 -14.64 22.76
CA ARG A 140 -5.29 -15.21 21.43
C ARG A 140 -4.84 -14.19 20.41
N SER A 141 -5.01 -12.90 20.69
CA SER A 141 -4.80 -11.82 19.73
C SER A 141 -3.38 -11.83 19.15
N ASP A 142 -2.37 -12.24 19.92
CA ASP A 142 -0.98 -12.39 19.48
C ASP A 142 -0.64 -13.72 18.79
N PHE A 143 -1.64 -14.60 18.65
CA PHE A 143 -1.50 -15.94 18.10
C PHE A 143 -2.46 -16.20 16.92
N VAL A 144 -3.08 -15.16 16.37
CA VAL A 144 -3.97 -15.26 15.20
C VAL A 144 -3.29 -14.78 13.92
N LEU A 145 -3.55 -15.50 12.83
CA LEU A 145 -3.11 -15.13 11.49
C LEU A 145 -4.27 -15.23 10.50
N TRP A 146 -4.30 -14.33 9.52
CA TRP A 146 -5.16 -14.46 8.37
C TRP A 146 -4.75 -15.65 7.50
N SER A 147 -5.69 -16.55 7.22
CA SER A 147 -5.54 -17.65 6.27
C SER A 147 -6.25 -17.31 4.97
N ASP A 148 -5.50 -17.21 3.86
CA ASP A 148 -6.09 -17.04 2.53
C ASP A 148 -6.84 -18.30 2.04
N GLU A 149 -6.48 -19.48 2.55
CA GLU A 149 -7.17 -20.74 2.23
C GLU A 149 -8.54 -20.81 2.90
N GLU A 150 -8.63 -20.37 4.15
CA GLU A 150 -9.87 -20.42 4.93
C GLU A 150 -10.69 -19.12 4.86
N ASP A 151 -10.13 -18.05 4.27
CA ASP A 151 -10.71 -16.70 4.20
C ASP A 151 -11.13 -16.14 5.57
N ARG A 152 -10.32 -16.44 6.59
CA ARG A 152 -10.57 -16.06 8.01
C ARG A 152 -9.29 -16.04 8.83
N LEU A 153 -9.33 -15.40 10.00
CA LEU A 153 -8.32 -15.52 11.05
C LEU A 153 -8.37 -16.93 11.66
N ILE A 154 -7.21 -17.55 11.76
CA ILE A 154 -7.00 -18.83 12.44
C ILE A 154 -6.07 -18.64 13.63
N VAL A 155 -6.31 -19.39 14.70
CA VAL A 155 -5.42 -19.43 15.86
C VAL A 155 -4.30 -20.43 15.58
N ILE A 156 -3.04 -19.99 15.67
CA ILE A 156 -1.88 -20.86 15.52
C ILE A 156 -1.60 -21.53 16.87
N THR A 157 -2.29 -22.65 17.11
CA THR A 157 -2.24 -23.37 18.40
C THR A 157 -0.82 -23.73 18.82
N SER A 158 0.06 -24.11 17.88
CA SER A 158 1.45 -24.43 18.19
C SER A 158 2.25 -23.25 18.74
N ALA A 159 1.98 -22.02 18.28
CA ALA A 159 2.66 -20.82 18.78
C ALA A 159 2.14 -20.44 20.17
N MET A 160 0.82 -20.57 20.37
CA MET A 160 0.16 -20.34 21.65
C MET A 160 0.63 -21.34 22.73
N GLU A 161 0.77 -22.63 22.39
CA GLU A 161 1.30 -23.67 23.29
C GLU A 161 2.77 -23.44 23.66
N ALA A 162 3.56 -22.90 22.73
CA ALA A 162 4.97 -22.57 22.96
C ALA A 162 5.15 -21.27 23.77
N GLY A 163 4.10 -20.44 23.90
CA GLY A 163 4.21 -19.09 24.47
C GLY A 163 5.03 -18.14 23.59
N GLU A 164 5.23 -18.49 22.32
CA GLU A 164 5.94 -17.69 21.34
C GLU A 164 4.89 -16.89 20.56
N ALA A 165 4.70 -15.63 20.93
CA ALA A 165 3.84 -14.73 20.17
C ALA A 165 4.23 -14.79 18.70
N ILE A 166 3.24 -14.77 17.82
CA ILE A 166 3.52 -14.59 16.40
C ILE A 166 4.07 -13.18 16.28
N HIS A 167 5.40 -13.07 16.19
CA HIS A 167 6.14 -11.82 16.11
C HIS A 167 5.85 -11.13 14.77
N ASP A 168 4.62 -10.63 14.65
CA ASP A 168 4.10 -9.75 13.61
C ASP A 168 4.48 -8.29 13.84
N GLU A 169 5.16 -7.95 14.94
CA GLU A 169 5.62 -6.56 15.16
C GLU A 169 6.73 -6.15 14.17
N ALA A 170 7.47 -7.12 13.62
CA ALA A 170 8.51 -6.88 12.63
C ALA A 170 8.14 -7.56 11.30
N MET A 171 7.85 -6.74 10.28
CA MET A 171 7.62 -7.18 8.92
C MET A 171 8.75 -8.11 8.45
N VAL A 172 8.47 -9.39 8.20
CA VAL A 172 9.39 -10.26 7.46
C VAL A 172 9.39 -9.80 6.02
N LEU A 173 10.50 -9.21 5.58
CA LEU A 173 10.66 -8.75 4.20
C LEU A 173 11.32 -9.85 3.38
N THR A 174 10.84 -10.01 2.15
CA THR A 174 11.66 -10.62 1.10
C THR A 174 12.80 -9.67 0.70
N ALA A 175 13.86 -10.22 0.10
CA ALA A 175 14.93 -9.39 -0.46
C ALA A 175 14.43 -8.30 -1.41
N GLU A 176 13.44 -8.60 -2.26
CA GLU A 176 12.89 -7.62 -3.18
C GLU A 176 12.20 -6.46 -2.46
N GLU A 177 11.41 -6.74 -1.43
CA GLU A 177 10.74 -5.71 -0.62
C GLU A 177 11.73 -4.87 0.18
N TYR A 178 12.74 -5.50 0.78
CA TYR A 178 13.81 -4.75 1.45
C TYR A 178 14.48 -3.75 0.50
N TRP A 179 14.84 -4.20 -0.70
CA TRP A 179 15.47 -3.32 -1.69
C TRP A 179 14.50 -2.27 -2.24
N PHE A 180 13.21 -2.59 -2.35
CA PHE A 180 12.17 -1.60 -2.67
C PHE A 180 12.11 -0.49 -1.60
N TYR A 181 11.97 -0.85 -0.32
CA TYR A 181 11.88 0.14 0.76
C TYR A 181 13.20 0.90 0.96
N SER A 182 14.34 0.24 0.79
CA SER A 182 15.65 0.89 0.82
C SER A 182 15.79 1.90 -0.33
N GLY A 183 15.40 1.53 -1.56
CA GLY A 183 15.44 2.44 -2.71
C GLY A 183 14.49 3.63 -2.60
N ARG A 184 13.37 3.47 -1.88
CA ARG A 184 12.45 4.56 -1.51
C ARG A 184 12.99 5.48 -0.39
N GLY A 185 14.14 5.15 0.19
CA GLY A 185 14.67 5.83 1.38
C GLY A 185 13.76 5.66 2.60
N TRP A 186 12.98 4.59 2.65
CA TRP A 186 12.01 4.32 3.72
C TRP A 186 12.60 3.53 4.88
N VAL A 187 13.75 2.87 4.69
CA VAL A 187 14.49 2.24 5.79
C VAL A 187 15.14 3.33 6.66
N LEU A 188 14.59 3.56 7.86
CA LEU A 188 15.05 4.60 8.79
C LEU A 188 16.31 4.17 9.56
N LYS A 189 16.32 2.90 9.99
CA LYS A 189 17.44 2.27 10.67
C LYS A 189 17.46 0.79 10.30
N SER A 190 18.64 0.22 10.22
CA SER A 190 18.83 -1.23 10.08
C SER A 190 20.13 -1.66 10.75
N GLU A 191 20.12 -2.86 11.32
CA GLU A 191 21.28 -3.48 11.95
C GLU A 191 21.27 -5.00 11.71
N ALA A 192 22.45 -5.58 11.50
CA ALA A 192 22.60 -7.02 11.40
C ALA A 192 22.64 -7.63 12.82
N VAL A 193 21.73 -8.56 13.08
CA VAL A 193 21.57 -9.27 14.35
C VAL A 193 21.49 -10.77 14.08
N GLY A 194 22.61 -11.47 14.29
CA GLY A 194 22.72 -12.90 14.01
C GLY A 194 22.51 -13.21 12.52
N ALA A 195 21.50 -14.02 12.21
CA ALA A 195 21.15 -14.40 10.84
C ALA A 195 20.23 -13.39 10.12
N TYR A 196 19.82 -12.32 10.79
CA TYR A 196 18.84 -11.37 10.28
C TYR A 196 19.40 -9.96 10.19
N VAL A 197 18.83 -9.14 9.31
CA VAL A 197 18.85 -7.68 9.42
C VAL A 197 17.52 -7.27 10.04
N LEU A 198 17.59 -6.55 11.16
CA LEU A 198 16.44 -5.95 11.83
C LEU A 198 16.45 -4.45 11.57
N GLY A 199 15.28 -3.82 11.53
CA GLY A 199 15.23 -2.39 11.36
C GLY A 199 13.85 -1.79 11.54
N THR A 200 13.74 -0.51 11.20
CA THR A 200 12.46 0.20 11.13
C THR A 200 12.35 0.85 9.77
N LEU A 201 11.20 0.69 9.14
CA LEU A 201 10.84 1.33 7.88
C LEU A 201 9.65 2.27 8.08
N ARG A 202 9.63 3.38 7.32
CA ARG A 202 8.51 4.32 7.22
C ARG A 202 7.71 3.98 5.98
N ILE A 203 6.51 3.44 6.12
CA ILE A 203 5.50 3.41 5.06
C ILE A 203 4.48 4.46 5.47
N PRO A 204 4.57 5.70 4.94
CA PRO A 204 3.78 6.81 5.45
C PRO A 204 2.27 6.45 5.52
N PRO A 205 1.60 6.78 6.63
CA PRO A 205 2.11 7.58 7.76
C PRO A 205 2.86 6.79 8.85
N HIS A 206 2.88 5.46 8.76
CA HIS A 206 3.27 4.56 9.85
C HIS A 206 4.74 4.10 9.80
N ASP A 207 5.27 3.80 10.99
CA ASP A 207 6.55 3.11 11.15
C ASP A 207 6.28 1.64 11.46
N PHE A 208 7.03 0.76 10.82
CA PHE A 208 6.98 -0.68 11.05
C PHE A 208 8.38 -1.17 11.38
N ASN A 209 8.51 -2.06 12.35
CA ASN A 209 9.75 -2.83 12.44
C ASN A 209 9.80 -3.82 11.29
N PHE A 210 10.98 -4.26 10.92
CA PHE A 210 11.14 -5.31 9.93
C PHE A 210 12.28 -6.26 10.31
N ARG A 211 12.23 -7.46 9.74
CA ARG A 211 13.31 -8.43 9.74
C ARG A 211 13.47 -9.04 8.35
N ILE A 212 14.69 -9.38 7.97
CA ILE A 212 15.00 -10.12 6.74
C ILE A 212 16.20 -11.03 7.00
N GLU A 213 16.20 -12.24 6.46
CA GLU A 213 17.38 -13.10 6.54
C GLU A 213 18.54 -12.52 5.73
N VAL A 214 19.74 -12.48 6.32
CA VAL A 214 20.95 -11.97 5.66
C VAL A 214 21.24 -12.76 4.38
N SER A 215 20.96 -14.07 4.39
CA SER A 215 21.12 -14.98 3.25
C SER A 215 20.30 -14.57 2.01
N GLU A 216 19.17 -13.88 2.19
CA GLU A 216 18.33 -13.44 1.08
C GLU A 216 18.88 -12.18 0.38
N LEU A 217 19.66 -11.36 1.10
CA LEU A 217 20.14 -10.07 0.61
C LEU A 217 21.23 -10.15 -0.47
N ASP A 218 21.91 -11.30 -0.59
CA ASP A 218 22.97 -11.53 -1.58
C ASP A 218 22.42 -11.67 -3.02
N GLY A 219 21.09 -11.83 -3.16
CA GLY A 219 20.42 -12.01 -4.44
C GLY A 219 20.41 -10.75 -5.31
N ARG A 220 21.37 -10.65 -6.23
CA ARG A 220 21.47 -9.53 -7.20
C ARG A 220 20.16 -9.28 -7.99
N GLY A 221 19.46 -10.34 -8.37
CA GLY A 221 18.19 -10.24 -9.10
C GLY A 221 17.05 -9.64 -8.27
N ALA A 222 16.97 -9.97 -6.98
CA ALA A 222 15.97 -9.38 -6.08
C ALA A 222 16.27 -7.89 -5.84
N LYS A 223 17.55 -7.53 -5.71
CA LYS A 223 17.99 -6.13 -5.62
C LYS A 223 17.60 -5.31 -6.84
N GLU A 224 17.86 -5.84 -8.04
CA GLU A 224 17.47 -5.17 -9.28
C GLU A 224 15.96 -4.93 -9.36
N ARG A 225 15.15 -5.98 -9.12
CA ARG A 225 13.68 -5.85 -9.17
C ARG A 225 13.15 -4.87 -8.12
N GLY A 226 13.64 -4.96 -6.89
CA GLY A 226 13.23 -4.07 -5.80
C GLY A 226 13.54 -2.60 -6.09
N LEU A 227 14.76 -2.30 -6.55
CA LEU A 227 15.15 -0.93 -6.92
C LEU A 227 14.38 -0.42 -8.13
N ARG A 228 14.16 -1.24 -9.16
CA ARG A 228 13.34 -0.84 -10.33
C ARG A 228 11.91 -0.54 -9.93
N ARG A 229 11.34 -1.35 -9.04
CA ARG A 229 10.01 -1.13 -8.47
C ARG A 229 9.96 0.17 -7.66
N ALA A 230 11.00 0.47 -6.87
CA ALA A 230 11.09 1.72 -6.09
C ALA A 230 11.12 2.94 -7.01
N LEU A 231 11.94 2.89 -8.05
CA LEU A 231 12.08 3.93 -9.05
C LEU A 231 10.75 4.16 -9.81
N GLY A 232 10.11 3.08 -10.28
CA GLY A 232 8.81 3.16 -10.93
C GLY A 232 7.75 3.79 -10.03
N ASN A 233 7.68 3.36 -8.76
CA ASN A 233 6.77 3.93 -7.77
C ASN A 233 7.07 5.41 -7.47
N MET A 234 8.34 5.85 -7.44
CA MET A 234 8.70 7.27 -7.27
C MET A 234 8.30 8.13 -8.47
N ILE A 235 8.43 7.62 -9.70
CA ILE A 235 8.10 8.38 -10.89
C ILE A 235 6.58 8.39 -11.13
N VAL A 236 5.93 7.24 -11.00
CA VAL A 236 4.50 7.08 -11.30
C VAL A 236 3.61 7.61 -10.17
N ASP A 237 3.90 7.27 -8.91
CA ASP A 237 3.04 7.65 -7.77
C ASP A 237 3.57 8.89 -7.05
N GLY A 238 4.89 9.06 -7.04
CA GLY A 238 5.53 10.28 -6.63
C GLY A 238 5.29 11.36 -7.67
N LEU A 239 6.15 11.51 -8.67
CA LEU A 239 6.06 12.66 -9.59
C LEU A 239 4.67 12.83 -10.19
N LEU A 240 4.01 11.74 -10.63
CA LEU A 240 2.56 11.51 -10.80
C LEU A 240 1.53 12.38 -10.05
N SER A 241 1.68 12.52 -8.74
CA SER A 241 0.56 12.92 -7.89
C SER A 241 0.31 14.44 -7.93
N PRO A 242 -0.94 14.89 -8.20
CA PRO A 242 -1.30 16.31 -8.19
C PRO A 242 -1.35 16.91 -6.78
N GLU A 243 -1.30 16.07 -5.74
CA GLU A 243 -1.43 16.47 -4.33
C GLU A 243 -0.09 16.58 -3.59
N LEU A 244 1.03 16.36 -4.29
CA LEU A 244 2.36 16.49 -3.69
C LEU A 244 2.71 17.95 -3.48
N GLY A 245 2.99 18.32 -2.24
CA GLY A 245 3.61 19.60 -1.92
C GLY A 245 5.06 19.67 -2.41
N ASP A 246 5.55 20.88 -2.67
CA ASP A 246 6.87 21.15 -3.25
C ASP A 246 8.04 20.49 -2.47
N ASN A 247 7.94 20.41 -1.14
CA ASN A 247 8.95 19.77 -0.31
C ASN A 247 9.05 18.25 -0.56
N SER A 248 7.91 17.58 -0.76
CA SER A 248 7.88 16.15 -1.06
C SER A 248 8.36 15.85 -2.47
N LEU A 249 8.12 16.76 -3.42
CA LEU A 249 8.63 16.66 -4.79
C LEU A 249 10.16 16.70 -4.83
N GLY A 250 10.78 17.64 -4.10
CA GLY A 250 12.23 17.76 -4.02
C GLY A 250 12.90 16.49 -3.48
N THR A 251 12.37 15.91 -2.39
CA THR A 251 12.88 14.66 -1.82
C THR A 251 12.78 13.49 -2.79
N ILE A 252 11.66 13.37 -3.51
CA ILE A 252 11.49 12.29 -4.50
C ILE A 252 12.49 12.44 -5.65
N ILE A 253 12.71 13.66 -6.17
CA ILE A 253 13.70 13.90 -7.24
C ILE A 253 15.13 13.55 -6.78
N GLU A 254 15.50 13.91 -5.54
CA GLU A 254 16.81 13.57 -4.98
C GLU A 254 17.00 12.05 -4.83
N GLN A 255 15.96 11.34 -4.39
CA GLN A 255 15.99 9.88 -4.27
C GLN A 255 16.12 9.19 -5.64
N ILE A 256 15.37 9.66 -6.64
CA ILE A 256 15.50 9.17 -8.03
C ILE A 256 16.92 9.40 -8.55
N GLY A 257 17.49 10.60 -8.34
CA GLY A 257 18.85 10.92 -8.73
C GLY A 257 19.88 10.03 -8.03
N THR A 258 19.66 9.65 -6.77
CA THR A 258 20.53 8.70 -6.05
C THR A 258 20.48 7.31 -6.66
N LEU A 259 19.31 6.84 -7.10
CA LEU A 259 19.15 5.51 -7.71
C LEU A 259 19.65 5.40 -9.15
N THR A 260 19.81 6.53 -9.87
CA THR A 260 20.07 6.53 -11.32
C THR A 260 21.31 7.32 -11.73
N GLU A 261 21.81 8.21 -10.87
CA GLU A 261 22.79 9.28 -11.17
C GLU A 261 22.37 10.26 -12.26
N GLU A 262 21.12 10.17 -12.71
CA GLU A 262 20.52 11.14 -13.62
C GLU A 262 20.14 12.40 -12.85
N SER A 263 20.09 13.53 -13.55
CA SER A 263 19.75 14.82 -12.95
C SER A 263 18.87 15.62 -13.89
N TYR A 264 17.60 15.73 -13.53
CA TYR A 264 16.62 16.55 -14.24
C TYR A 264 16.00 17.57 -13.29
N ALA A 265 15.79 18.79 -13.80
CA ALA A 265 15.32 19.92 -13.01
C ALA A 265 13.81 19.91 -12.76
N ASP A 266 13.06 19.14 -13.55
CA ASP A 266 11.60 19.16 -13.55
C ASP A 266 11.00 17.75 -13.68
N ARG A 267 9.73 17.65 -13.28
CA ARG A 267 8.93 16.43 -13.30
C ARG A 267 8.76 15.85 -14.71
N ASP A 268 8.53 16.69 -15.71
CA ASP A 268 8.20 16.22 -17.06
C ASP A 268 9.42 15.54 -17.71
N SER A 269 10.61 16.09 -17.46
CA SER A 269 11.88 15.50 -17.87
C SER A 269 12.10 14.10 -17.27
N TRP A 270 11.83 13.91 -15.97
CA TRP A 270 11.92 12.60 -15.32
C TRP A 270 10.94 11.57 -15.90
N VAL A 271 9.69 11.98 -16.15
CA VAL A 271 8.66 11.11 -16.73
C VAL A 271 9.01 10.73 -18.17
N ALA A 272 9.50 11.68 -18.98
CA ALA A 272 9.95 11.41 -20.34
C ALA A 272 11.13 10.43 -20.38
N TRP A 273 12.09 10.61 -19.48
CA TRP A 273 13.21 9.68 -19.31
C TRP A 273 12.72 8.27 -18.94
N TRP A 274 11.83 8.15 -17.95
CA TRP A 274 11.28 6.87 -17.52
C TRP A 274 10.56 6.14 -18.66
N ASN A 275 9.71 6.84 -19.42
CA ASN A 275 9.01 6.25 -20.56
C ASN A 275 9.95 5.76 -21.67
N THR A 276 11.16 6.32 -21.75
CA THR A 276 12.16 5.96 -22.76
C THR A 276 13.03 4.79 -22.30
N TYR A 277 13.40 4.76 -21.02
CA TYR A 277 14.47 3.87 -20.51
C TYR A 277 14.04 2.90 -19.41
N GLY A 278 12.92 3.12 -18.72
CA GLY A 278 12.53 2.41 -17.50
C GLY A 278 12.47 0.87 -17.63
N ASP A 279 12.02 0.38 -18.79
CA ASP A 279 11.93 -1.06 -19.06
C ASP A 279 13.31 -1.72 -19.28
N ARG A 280 14.35 -0.92 -19.56
CA ARG A 280 15.69 -1.37 -19.92
C ARG A 280 16.70 -1.24 -18.79
N LEU A 281 16.32 -0.60 -17.69
CA LEU A 281 17.21 -0.36 -16.55
C LEU A 281 17.61 -1.69 -15.90
N VAL A 282 18.90 -1.82 -15.61
CA VAL A 282 19.49 -2.97 -14.92
C VAL A 282 20.39 -2.51 -13.78
N LEU A 283 20.67 -3.39 -12.84
CA LEU A 283 21.55 -3.07 -11.73
C LEU A 283 22.99 -2.91 -12.23
N SER A 284 23.64 -1.80 -11.86
CA SER A 284 25.03 -1.50 -12.19
C SER A 284 25.98 -2.58 -11.67
N ALA A 285 27.15 -2.74 -12.28
CA ALA A 285 28.13 -3.74 -11.85
C ALA A 285 28.48 -3.64 -10.36
N SER A 286 28.59 -2.41 -9.81
CA SER A 286 28.84 -2.17 -8.38
C SER A 286 27.67 -2.61 -7.49
N GLY A 287 26.46 -2.68 -8.04
CA GLY A 287 25.27 -3.11 -7.33
C GLY A 287 24.50 -1.99 -6.65
N ASP A 288 24.88 -0.72 -6.86
CA ASP A 288 24.38 0.41 -6.06
C ASP A 288 23.32 1.26 -6.77
N ARG A 289 23.21 1.14 -8.09
CA ARG A 289 22.34 2.01 -8.91
C ARG A 289 21.78 1.29 -10.12
N LEU A 290 20.72 1.85 -10.71
CA LEU A 290 20.13 1.42 -11.97
C LEU A 290 20.73 2.22 -13.13
N VAL A 291 21.13 1.52 -14.20
CA VAL A 291 21.74 2.09 -15.42
C VAL A 291 21.11 1.55 -16.69
#